data_AF-A0A9P5NK60-F1
#
_entry.id   AF-A0A9P5NK60-F1
#
_cell.length_a   1.000
_cell.length_b   1.000
_cell.length_c   1.000
_cell.angle_alpha   90.00
_cell.angle_beta   90.00
_cell.angle_gamma   90.00
#
_symmetry.space_group_name_H-M   'P 1'
#
loop_
_entity.id
_entity.type
_entity.pdbx_description
1 polymer ?
#
loop_
_entity_poly.entity_id
_entity_poly.type
_entity_poly.pdbx_seq_one_letter_code
_entity_poly.pdbx_strand_id
1 'polypeptide(L)'
;MKFYYRGVKLIFSRKKQIALIRARIRAGGSPLTRAEFRLIETQKDDVNKVVPFLIIALVLEEIIPLIAIYAPFMLPSTCILPSQRERIEAKRAEKAAAFTSQYMTTYAELKRAELPNTFLSLSALKNVPSAPTAVCGLLGLSTIGFDALRIRRIQRRLEFITRDDQLLLQDNKKLSGRELVEALEERGIASLNLSRVHAQTRLSQWLDAVKDCSTQVDDNAVTRRLYLIIIFNSP
;
A
#
# COMPACT_ATOMS: atom_id res chain seq x y z
N MET A 1 4.82 -22.10 -19.44
CA MET A 1 4.03 -21.01 -20.05
C MET A 1 2.53 -20.94 -19.76
N LYS A 2 1.77 -22.05 -19.69
CA LYS A 2 0.30 -22.00 -19.53
C LYS A 2 -0.17 -21.13 -18.36
N PHE A 3 0.56 -21.12 -17.24
CA PHE A 3 0.29 -20.27 -16.07
C PHE A 3 0.37 -18.77 -16.40
N TYR A 4 1.49 -18.30 -16.95
CA TYR A 4 1.72 -16.89 -17.28
C TYR A 4 0.75 -16.35 -18.32
N TYR A 5 0.44 -17.16 -19.35
CA TYR A 5 -0.58 -16.82 -20.34
C TYR A 5 -1.96 -16.60 -19.71
N ARG A 6 -2.38 -17.51 -18.81
CA ARG A 6 -3.65 -17.36 -18.08
C ARG A 6 -3.66 -16.12 -17.20
N GLY A 7 -2.53 -15.81 -16.54
CA GLY A 7 -2.36 -14.60 -15.74
C GLY A 7 -2.59 -13.34 -16.56
N VAL A 8 -1.90 -13.20 -17.70
CA VAL A 8 -2.08 -12.06 -18.60
C VAL A 8 -3.52 -11.97 -19.12
N LYS A 9 -4.13 -13.10 -19.51
CA LYS A 9 -5.54 -13.15 -19.96
C LYS A 9 -6.51 -12.65 -18.87
N LEU A 10 -6.25 -12.99 -17.61
CA LEU A 10 -7.07 -12.54 -16.47
C LEU A 10 -7.07 -11.01 -16.34
N ILE A 11 -5.92 -10.34 -16.53
CA ILE A 11 -5.84 -8.87 -16.51
C ILE A 11 -6.77 -8.27 -17.57
N PHE A 12 -6.76 -8.79 -18.79
CA PHE A 12 -7.64 -8.27 -19.84
C PHE A 12 -9.12 -8.53 -19.55
N SER A 13 -9.46 -9.65 -18.92
CA SER A 13 -10.85 -9.97 -18.55
C SER A 13 -11.46 -8.96 -17.55
N ARG A 14 -10.64 -8.41 -16.63
CA ARG A 14 -11.08 -7.41 -15.64
C ARG A 14 -11.50 -6.08 -16.26
N LYS A 15 -11.09 -5.78 -17.51
CA LYS A 15 -11.44 -4.51 -18.19
C LYS A 15 -12.94 -4.30 -18.29
N LYS A 16 -13.71 -5.34 -18.63
CA LYS A 16 -15.17 -5.25 -18.76
C LYS A 16 -15.82 -4.94 -17.42
N GLN A 17 -15.39 -5.62 -16.35
CA GLN A 17 -15.89 -5.38 -15.00
C GLN A 17 -15.62 -3.95 -14.55
N ILE A 18 -14.41 -3.43 -14.77
CA ILE A 18 -14.05 -2.05 -14.41
C ILE A 18 -14.84 -1.02 -15.23
N ALA A 19 -15.09 -1.29 -16.52
CA ALA A 19 -15.93 -0.43 -17.34
C ALA A 19 -17.36 -0.35 -16.80
N LEU A 20 -17.94 -1.47 -16.38
CA LEU A 20 -19.27 -1.51 -15.76
C LEU A 20 -19.32 -0.74 -14.43
N ILE A 21 -18.31 -0.91 -13.57
CA ILE A 21 -18.20 -0.15 -12.30
C ILE A 21 -18.16 1.36 -12.59
N ARG A 22 -17.32 1.79 -13.54
CA ARG A 22 -17.21 3.21 -13.92
C ARG A 22 -18.50 3.74 -14.54
N ALA A 23 -19.17 2.95 -15.36
CA ALA A 23 -20.46 3.32 -15.96
C ALA A 23 -21.54 3.49 -14.88
N ARG A 24 -21.62 2.56 -13.92
CA ARG A 24 -22.54 2.64 -12.77
C ARG A 24 -22.33 3.94 -11.99
N ILE A 25 -21.08 4.25 -11.63
CA ILE A 25 -20.76 5.46 -10.85
C ILE A 25 -21.09 6.73 -11.65
N ARG A 26 -20.75 6.76 -12.95
CA ARG A 26 -21.06 7.91 -13.81
C ARG A 26 -22.57 8.14 -13.98
N ALA A 27 -23.36 7.06 -13.97
CA ALA A 27 -24.81 7.13 -14.03
C ALA A 27 -25.47 7.52 -12.68
N GLY A 28 -24.69 7.85 -11.65
CA GLY A 28 -25.21 8.19 -10.32
C GLY A 28 -25.68 6.97 -9.51
N GLY A 29 -25.24 5.77 -9.86
CA GLY A 29 -25.54 4.55 -9.11
C GLY A 29 -24.78 4.46 -7.77
N SER A 30 -24.78 3.29 -7.16
CA SER A 30 -24.16 3.09 -5.84
C SER A 30 -22.67 3.51 -5.81
N PRO A 31 -22.21 4.06 -4.67
CA PRO A 31 -20.84 4.53 -4.54
C PRO A 31 -19.82 3.39 -4.73
N LEU A 32 -18.57 3.77 -4.93
CA LEU A 32 -17.46 2.83 -5.06
C LEU A 32 -17.33 2.04 -3.74
N THR A 33 -17.17 0.72 -3.83
CA THR A 33 -16.85 -0.12 -2.67
C THR A 33 -15.35 -0.31 -2.53
N ARG A 34 -14.87 -0.71 -1.34
CA ARG A 34 -13.44 -1.00 -1.12
C ARG A 34 -12.87 -2.03 -2.10
N ALA A 35 -13.63 -3.09 -2.36
CA ALA A 35 -13.21 -4.16 -3.27
C ALA A 35 -13.05 -3.66 -4.72
N GLU A 36 -13.95 -2.78 -5.18
CA GLU A 36 -13.88 -2.19 -6.51
C GLU A 36 -12.72 -1.21 -6.65
N PHE A 37 -12.47 -0.41 -5.62
CA PHE A 37 -11.30 0.47 -5.56
C PHE A 37 -9.99 -0.33 -5.68
N ARG A 38 -9.84 -1.38 -4.86
CA ARG A 38 -8.68 -2.29 -4.88
C ARG A 38 -8.52 -2.95 -6.25
N LEU A 39 -9.62 -3.39 -6.87
CA LEU A 39 -9.60 -3.97 -8.22
C LEU A 39 -9.07 -2.97 -9.26
N ILE A 40 -9.53 -1.71 -9.21
CA ILE A 40 -9.11 -0.66 -10.16
C ILE A 40 -7.63 -0.31 -9.98
N GLU A 41 -7.16 -0.13 -8.74
CA GLU A 41 -5.76 0.17 -8.46
C GLU A 41 -4.84 -1.00 -8.86
N THR A 42 -5.20 -2.24 -8.47
CA THR A 42 -4.46 -3.45 -8.88
C THR A 42 -4.39 -3.58 -10.40
N GLN A 43 -5.49 -3.31 -11.10
CA GLN A 43 -5.52 -3.37 -12.55
C GLN A 43 -4.58 -2.36 -13.20
N LYS A 44 -4.52 -1.14 -12.69
CA LYS A 44 -3.62 -0.09 -13.20
C LYS A 44 -2.16 -0.54 -13.07
N ASP A 45 -1.79 -1.07 -11.91
CA ASP A 45 -0.45 -1.57 -11.65
C ASP A 45 -0.10 -2.81 -12.49
N ASP A 46 -1.03 -3.76 -12.61
CA ASP A 46 -0.87 -4.95 -13.45
C ASP A 46 -0.66 -4.57 -14.92
N VAL A 47 -1.48 -3.67 -15.47
CA VAL A 47 -1.39 -3.22 -16.87
C VAL A 47 -0.06 -2.53 -17.15
N ASN A 48 0.44 -1.70 -16.23
CA ASN A 48 1.75 -1.05 -16.37
C ASN A 48 2.90 -2.07 -16.44
N LYS A 49 2.73 -3.27 -15.86
CA LYS A 49 3.71 -4.35 -15.88
C LYS A 49 3.55 -5.32 -17.05
N VAL A 50 2.40 -5.32 -17.74
CA VAL A 50 2.16 -6.27 -18.85
C VAL A 50 3.14 -6.06 -19.99
N VAL A 51 3.37 -4.81 -20.42
CA VAL A 51 4.28 -4.52 -21.55
C VAL A 51 5.71 -5.01 -21.27
N PRO A 52 6.39 -4.61 -20.17
CA PRO A 52 7.72 -5.13 -19.88
C PRO A 52 7.72 -6.65 -19.64
N PHE A 53 6.67 -7.21 -19.04
CA PHE A 53 6.57 -8.65 -18.84
C PHE A 53 6.49 -9.43 -20.16
N LEU A 54 5.75 -8.95 -21.16
CA LEU A 54 5.66 -9.61 -22.46
C LEU A 54 6.99 -9.62 -23.21
N ILE A 55 7.78 -8.54 -23.09
CA ILE A 55 9.14 -8.48 -23.64
C ILE A 55 10.02 -9.54 -22.98
N ILE A 56 10.00 -9.64 -21.65
CA ILE A 56 10.75 -10.66 -20.90
C ILE A 56 10.29 -12.06 -21.31
N ALA A 57 8.98 -12.30 -21.41
CA ALA A 57 8.45 -13.61 -21.75
C ALA A 57 8.80 -14.06 -23.17
N LEU A 58 9.01 -13.12 -24.10
CA LEU A 58 9.40 -13.42 -25.48
C LEU A 58 10.89 -13.75 -25.61
N VAL A 59 11.75 -13.05 -24.85
CA VAL A 59 13.22 -13.16 -24.99
C VAL A 59 13.82 -14.15 -23.99
N LEU A 60 13.25 -14.26 -22.79
CA LEU A 60 13.84 -14.91 -21.62
C LEU A 60 12.83 -15.80 -20.88
N GLU A 61 12.14 -16.68 -21.60
CA GLU A 61 11.11 -17.58 -21.03
C GLU A 61 11.63 -18.38 -19.81
N GLU A 62 12.87 -18.87 -19.90
CA GLU A 62 13.49 -19.71 -18.84
C GLU A 62 13.86 -18.91 -17.58
N ILE A 63 13.96 -17.59 -17.66
CA ILE A 63 14.38 -16.72 -16.53
C ILE A 63 13.17 -16.29 -15.67
N ILE A 64 11.93 -16.44 -16.15
CA ILE A 64 10.74 -15.99 -15.40
C ILE A 64 10.65 -16.61 -13.98
N PRO A 65 10.91 -17.91 -13.76
CA PRO A 65 10.93 -18.48 -12.41
C PRO A 65 11.93 -17.80 -11.47
N LEU A 66 13.10 -17.40 -12.00
CA LEU A 66 14.13 -16.68 -11.25
C LEU A 66 13.65 -15.26 -10.90
N ILE A 67 13.06 -14.55 -11.86
CA ILE A 67 12.47 -13.22 -11.65
C ILE A 67 11.40 -13.25 -10.56
N ALA A 68 10.56 -14.29 -10.53
CA ALA A 68 9.53 -14.43 -9.51
C ALA A 68 10.10 -14.55 -8.09
N ILE A 69 11.33 -15.06 -7.95
CA ILE A 69 12.02 -15.21 -6.66
C ILE A 69 12.74 -13.92 -6.25
N TYR A 70 13.49 -13.32 -7.18
CA TYR A 70 14.42 -12.22 -6.86
C TYR A 70 13.88 -10.82 -7.17
N ALA A 71 13.00 -10.70 -8.16
CA ALA A 71 12.46 -9.43 -8.62
C ALA A 71 10.94 -9.50 -8.94
N PRO A 72 10.10 -9.94 -7.97
CA PRO A 72 8.67 -10.18 -8.20
C PRO A 72 7.89 -8.91 -8.54
N PHE A 73 8.42 -7.72 -8.23
CA PHE A 73 7.79 -6.44 -8.56
C PHE A 73 7.67 -6.21 -10.08
N MET A 74 8.47 -6.92 -10.89
CA MET A 74 8.44 -6.85 -12.35
C MET A 74 7.29 -7.68 -12.96
N LEU A 75 6.68 -8.56 -12.17
CA LEU A 75 5.59 -9.42 -12.65
C LEU A 75 4.23 -8.80 -12.33
N PRO A 76 3.25 -8.93 -13.24
CA PRO A 76 1.85 -8.68 -12.89
C PRO A 76 1.42 -9.58 -11.73
N SER A 77 0.55 -9.08 -10.86
CA SER A 77 0.10 -9.80 -9.66
C SER A 77 -0.58 -11.15 -10.00
N THR A 78 -1.23 -11.24 -11.15
CA THR A 78 -1.85 -12.46 -11.69
C THR A 78 -0.85 -13.54 -12.13
N CYS A 79 0.43 -13.17 -12.25
CA CYS A 79 1.53 -14.04 -12.65
C CYS A 79 2.40 -14.46 -11.44
N ILE A 80 1.92 -14.25 -10.22
CA ILE A 80 2.58 -14.63 -8.97
C ILE A 80 1.80 -15.78 -8.33
N LEU A 81 2.49 -16.85 -7.94
CA LEU A 81 1.87 -17.97 -7.24
C LEU A 81 1.45 -17.59 -5.81
N PRO A 82 0.40 -18.19 -5.23
CA PRO A 82 -0.02 -17.89 -3.86
C PRO A 82 1.10 -18.03 -2.83
N SER A 83 1.88 -19.12 -2.90
CA SER A 83 3.02 -19.36 -2.00
C SER A 83 4.14 -18.34 -2.17
N GLN A 84 4.36 -17.83 -3.40
CA GLN A 84 5.31 -16.74 -3.63
C GLN A 84 4.79 -15.43 -3.04
N ARG A 85 3.50 -15.16 -3.18
CA ARG A 85 2.87 -13.96 -2.61
C ARG A 85 3.00 -13.91 -1.09
N GLU A 86 2.75 -15.02 -0.41
CA GLU A 86 2.93 -15.13 1.05
C GLU A 86 4.39 -14.84 1.46
N ARG A 87 5.37 -15.40 0.73
CA ARG A 87 6.80 -15.11 0.97
C ARG A 87 7.15 -13.64 0.75
N ILE A 88 6.56 -13.00 -0.26
CA ILE A 88 6.77 -11.58 -0.56
C ILE A 88 6.17 -10.72 0.55
N GLU A 89 4.96 -11.04 1.01
CA GLU A 89 4.28 -10.35 2.10
C GLU A 89 5.07 -10.50 3.41
N ALA A 90 5.48 -11.72 3.77
CA ALA A 90 6.30 -11.97 4.96
C ALA A 90 7.63 -11.21 4.95
N LYS A 91 8.37 -11.25 3.84
CA LYS A 91 9.64 -10.49 3.70
C LYS A 91 9.42 -8.98 3.77
N ARG A 92 8.28 -8.48 3.26
CA ARG A 92 7.94 -7.06 3.35
C ARG A 92 7.66 -6.67 4.80
N ALA A 93 6.89 -7.47 5.53
CA ALA A 93 6.58 -7.23 6.94
C ALA A 93 7.84 -7.28 7.82
N GLU A 94 8.71 -8.27 7.61
CA GLU A 94 10.01 -8.38 8.30
C GLU A 94 10.89 -7.15 8.03
N LYS A 95 11.00 -6.71 6.77
CA LYS A 95 11.74 -5.50 6.41
C LYS A 95 11.14 -4.26 7.06
N ALA A 96 9.81 -4.10 7.07
CA ALA A 96 9.15 -2.97 7.71
C ALA A 96 9.42 -2.93 9.22
N ALA A 97 9.40 -4.09 9.90
CA ALA A 97 9.76 -4.21 11.30
C ALA A 97 11.23 -3.83 11.55
N ALA A 98 12.15 -4.30 10.70
CA ALA A 98 13.57 -3.93 10.79
C ALA A 98 13.80 -2.43 10.58
N PHE A 99 13.06 -1.81 9.66
CA PHE A 99 13.11 -0.35 9.44
C PHE A 99 12.52 0.43 10.61
N THR A 100 11.55 -0.14 11.32
CA THR A 100 10.98 0.46 12.53
C THR A 100 12.05 0.59 13.60
N SER A 101 12.75 -0.50 13.92
CA SER A 101 13.80 -0.50 14.94
C SER A 101 15.06 0.26 14.50
N GLN A 102 15.49 0.12 13.24
CA GLN A 102 16.71 0.75 12.73
C GLN A 102 16.64 2.29 12.71
N TYR A 103 15.47 2.85 12.40
CA TYR A 103 15.28 4.30 12.21
C TYR A 103 14.52 4.98 13.36
N MET A 104 14.52 4.37 14.56
CA MET A 104 13.82 4.92 15.74
C MET A 104 14.17 6.39 16.04
N THR A 105 15.43 6.78 15.89
CA THR A 105 15.88 8.17 16.12
C THR A 105 15.28 9.12 15.07
N THR A 106 15.25 8.71 13.81
CA THR A 106 14.62 9.47 12.72
C THR A 106 13.13 9.67 12.94
N TYR A 107 12.41 8.65 13.44
CA TYR A 107 10.99 8.79 13.76
C TYR A 107 10.76 9.73 14.94
N ALA A 108 11.61 9.66 15.98
CA ALA A 108 11.57 10.61 17.08
C ALA A 108 11.84 12.06 16.63
N GLU A 109 12.75 12.28 15.69
CA GLU A 109 12.98 13.60 15.09
C GLU A 109 11.79 14.09 14.27
N LEU A 110 11.18 13.23 13.45
CA LEU A 110 9.95 13.55 12.72
C LEU A 110 8.78 13.87 13.66
N LYS A 111 8.67 13.16 14.79
CA LYS A 111 7.68 13.44 15.84
C LYS A 111 7.91 14.81 16.48
N ARG A 112 9.16 15.28 16.62
CA ARG A 112 9.47 16.63 17.10
C ARG A 112 9.25 17.73 16.05
N ALA A 113 9.35 17.38 14.77
CA ALA A 113 9.06 18.28 13.65
C ALA A 113 7.55 18.47 13.39
N GLU A 114 6.70 17.92 14.27
CA GLU A 114 5.25 18.06 14.23
C GLU A 114 4.82 19.53 14.31
N LEU A 115 3.79 19.89 13.55
CA LEU A 115 3.10 21.17 13.69
C LEU A 115 2.12 21.08 14.88
N PRO A 116 1.79 22.18 15.58
CA PRO A 116 0.96 22.17 16.81
C PRO A 116 -0.44 21.53 16.71
N ASN A 117 -0.86 21.02 15.54
CA ASN A 117 -2.18 20.48 15.27
C ASN A 117 -2.23 18.96 15.03
N THR A 118 -1.20 18.15 15.35
CA THR A 118 -1.24 16.69 15.10
C THR A 118 -1.20 16.28 13.62
N PHE A 119 -0.48 17.08 12.83
CA PHE A 119 -0.21 16.87 11.40
C PHE A 119 1.29 16.95 11.12
N LEU A 120 1.75 16.16 10.14
CA LEU A 120 3.14 16.17 9.68
C LEU A 120 3.19 16.44 8.18
N SER A 121 3.80 17.56 7.79
CA SER A 121 3.93 17.94 6.39
C SER A 121 4.88 17.01 5.62
N LEU A 122 4.61 16.78 4.33
CA LEU A 122 5.54 16.02 3.48
C LEU A 122 6.90 16.72 3.31
N SER A 123 6.96 18.05 3.49
CA SER A 123 8.22 18.80 3.46
C SER A 123 9.09 18.49 4.68
N ALA A 124 8.53 18.10 5.83
CA ALA A 124 9.31 17.67 6.99
C ALA A 124 10.23 16.48 6.66
N LEU A 125 9.81 15.60 5.74
CA LEU A 125 10.63 14.48 5.28
C LEU A 125 11.92 14.93 4.56
N LYS A 126 11.98 16.16 4.04
CA LYS A 126 13.20 16.69 3.40
C LYS A 126 14.19 17.24 4.43
N ASN A 127 13.69 17.64 5.60
CA ASN A 127 14.48 18.34 6.61
C ASN A 127 15.15 17.37 7.59
N VAL A 128 14.62 16.16 7.71
CA VAL A 128 15.15 15.13 8.61
C VAL A 128 16.03 14.14 7.83
N PRO A 129 17.29 13.91 8.25
CA PRO A 129 18.17 12.96 7.59
C PRO A 129 17.57 11.57 7.50
N SER A 130 17.70 10.92 6.34
CA SER A 130 17.18 9.57 6.07
C SER A 130 15.67 9.37 6.19
N ALA A 131 14.88 10.39 6.53
CA ALA A 131 13.43 10.28 6.72
C ALA A 131 12.68 9.70 5.51
N PRO A 132 12.96 10.08 4.25
CA PRO A 132 12.27 9.49 3.10
C PRO A 132 12.58 7.99 2.96
N THR A 133 13.81 7.58 3.28
CA THR A 133 14.23 6.17 3.24
C THR A 133 13.58 5.37 4.37
N ALA A 134 13.58 5.93 5.59
CA ALA A 134 12.96 5.33 6.77
C ALA A 134 11.47 5.08 6.54
N VAL A 135 10.72 6.13 6.17
CA VAL A 135 9.26 6.06 5.94
C VAL A 135 8.92 5.15 4.75
N CYS A 136 9.73 5.13 3.67
CA CYS A 136 9.53 4.16 2.59
C CYS A 136 9.63 2.71 3.09
N GLY A 137 10.67 2.37 3.86
CA GLY A 137 10.85 1.01 4.34
C GLY A 137 9.80 0.60 5.37
N LEU A 138 9.40 1.52 6.26
CA LEU A 138 8.29 1.33 7.20
C LEU A 138 6.98 0.98 6.49
N LEU A 139 6.67 1.66 5.40
CA LEU A 139 5.45 1.42 4.60
C LEU A 139 5.59 0.25 3.60
N GLY A 140 6.66 -0.54 3.70
CA GLY A 140 6.93 -1.66 2.79
C GLY A 140 7.13 -1.24 1.32
N LEU A 141 7.53 0.01 1.08
CA LEU A 141 7.81 0.57 -0.24
C LEU A 141 9.28 0.35 -0.65
N SER A 142 9.55 0.47 -1.95
CA SER A 142 10.93 0.46 -2.44
C SER A 142 11.70 1.70 -1.96
N THR A 143 12.86 1.46 -1.34
CA THR A 143 13.79 2.49 -0.84
C THR A 143 14.76 2.99 -1.92
N ILE A 144 14.75 2.37 -3.11
CA ILE A 144 15.66 2.67 -4.23
C ILE A 144 15.30 4.03 -4.86
N GLY A 145 16.32 4.84 -5.17
CA GLY A 145 16.21 6.13 -5.87
C GLY A 145 16.72 7.31 -5.03
N PHE A 146 16.42 8.53 -5.46
CA PHE A 146 16.69 9.76 -4.71
C PHE A 146 15.45 10.22 -3.93
N ASP A 147 15.60 11.18 -3.01
CA ASP A 147 14.55 11.54 -2.05
C ASP A 147 13.25 12.03 -2.68
N ALA A 148 13.31 12.80 -3.77
CA ALA A 148 12.09 13.24 -4.44
C ALA A 148 11.24 12.06 -4.97
N LEU A 149 11.87 10.97 -5.43
CA LEU A 149 11.14 9.76 -5.83
C LEU A 149 10.55 9.03 -4.62
N ARG A 150 11.31 8.94 -3.52
CA ARG A 150 10.83 8.34 -2.26
C ARG A 150 9.62 9.10 -1.71
N ILE A 151 9.73 10.42 -1.59
CA ILE A 151 8.64 11.29 -1.13
C ILE A 151 7.42 11.14 -2.03
N ARG A 152 7.61 11.11 -3.36
CA ARG A 152 6.49 10.88 -4.29
C ARG A 152 5.82 9.53 -4.09
N ARG A 153 6.57 8.46 -3.77
CA ARG A 153 5.98 7.14 -3.46
C ARG A 153 5.22 7.16 -2.14
N ILE A 154 5.77 7.83 -1.11
CA ILE A 154 5.12 8.02 0.19
C ILE A 154 3.80 8.76 -0.02
N GLN A 155 3.80 9.88 -0.74
CA GLN A 155 2.59 10.65 -1.05
C GLN A 155 1.52 9.78 -1.73
N ARG A 156 1.87 9.05 -2.80
CA ARG A 156 0.91 8.15 -3.47
C ARG A 156 0.36 7.07 -2.53
N ARG A 157 1.19 6.53 -1.64
CA ARG A 157 0.76 5.55 -0.64
C ARG A 157 -0.22 6.17 0.36
N LEU A 158 0.04 7.39 0.84
CA LEU A 158 -0.85 8.10 1.76
C LEU A 158 -2.19 8.47 1.08
N GLU A 159 -2.17 8.91 -0.17
CA GLU A 159 -3.38 9.14 -0.97
C GLU A 159 -4.20 7.85 -1.13
N PHE A 160 -3.52 6.72 -1.39
CA PHE A 160 -4.16 5.40 -1.43
C PHE A 160 -4.79 5.01 -0.10
N ILE A 161 -4.05 5.14 1.01
CA ILE A 161 -4.56 4.84 2.37
C ILE A 161 -5.76 5.73 2.69
N THR A 162 -5.73 7.00 2.29
CA THR A 162 -6.85 7.94 2.51
C THR A 162 -8.13 7.46 1.86
N ARG A 163 -8.05 7.03 0.60
CA ARG A 163 -9.20 6.45 -0.11
C ARG A 163 -9.62 5.09 0.47
N ASP A 164 -8.68 4.27 0.90
CA ASP A 164 -8.99 2.98 1.52
C ASP A 164 -9.68 3.17 2.88
N ASP A 165 -9.25 4.13 3.71
CA ASP A 165 -9.89 4.50 4.98
C ASP A 165 -11.32 4.99 4.78
N GLN A 166 -11.54 5.87 3.79
CA GLN A 166 -12.88 6.32 3.37
C GLN A 166 -13.82 5.15 3.11
N LEU A 167 -13.34 4.17 2.35
CA LEU A 167 -14.13 3.00 1.95
C LEU A 167 -14.31 2.01 3.11
N LEU A 168 -13.34 1.91 4.03
CA LEU A 168 -13.49 1.12 5.25
C LEU A 168 -14.56 1.72 6.18
N LEU A 169 -14.57 3.05 6.33
CA LEU A 169 -15.58 3.78 7.09
C LEU A 169 -16.97 3.68 6.44
N GLN A 170 -17.04 3.70 5.11
CA GLN A 170 -18.29 3.57 4.35
C GLN A 170 -18.88 2.15 4.41
N ASP A 171 -18.08 1.13 4.08
CA ASP A 171 -18.61 -0.21 3.82
C ASP A 171 -18.99 -0.95 5.12
N ASN A 172 -18.40 -0.58 6.27
CA ASN A 172 -18.53 -1.24 7.59
C ASN A 172 -18.53 -2.79 7.53
N LYS A 173 -17.80 -3.35 6.55
CA LYS A 173 -17.73 -4.80 6.30
C LYS A 173 -16.70 -5.45 7.22
N LYS A 174 -17.01 -6.66 7.68
CA LYS A 174 -16.05 -7.50 8.42
C LYS A 174 -14.95 -7.98 7.47
N LEU A 175 -13.72 -7.51 7.71
CA LEU A 175 -12.54 -7.95 6.98
C LEU A 175 -12.17 -9.40 7.30
N SER A 176 -11.69 -10.12 6.29
CA SER A 176 -10.99 -11.39 6.48
C SER A 176 -9.69 -11.18 7.25
N GLY A 177 -9.13 -12.24 7.85
CA GLY A 177 -7.86 -12.14 8.59
C GLY A 177 -6.72 -11.61 7.73
N ARG A 178 -6.66 -12.03 6.46
CA ARG A 178 -5.68 -11.53 5.48
C ARG A 178 -5.87 -10.05 5.17
N GLU A 179 -7.09 -9.62 4.86
CA GLU A 179 -7.36 -8.21 4.53
C GLU A 179 -7.11 -7.26 5.71
N LEU A 180 -7.33 -7.74 6.93
CA LEU A 180 -7.04 -6.99 8.15
C LEU A 180 -5.54 -6.78 8.33
N VAL A 181 -4.74 -7.84 8.17
CA VAL A 181 -3.27 -7.76 8.21
C VAL A 181 -2.75 -6.85 7.10
N GLU A 182 -3.25 -7.01 5.87
CA GLU A 182 -2.89 -6.17 4.73
C GLU A 182 -3.21 -4.69 5.00
N ALA A 183 -4.39 -4.39 5.57
CA ALA A 183 -4.79 -3.03 5.91
C ALA A 183 -3.84 -2.39 6.94
N LEU A 184 -3.45 -3.14 7.98
CA LEU A 184 -2.51 -2.64 8.99
C LEU A 184 -1.12 -2.39 8.41
N GLU A 185 -0.58 -3.36 7.66
CA GLU A 185 0.76 -3.25 7.07
C GLU A 185 0.86 -2.09 6.07
N GLU A 186 -0.18 -1.85 5.27
CA GLU A 186 -0.19 -0.70 4.36
C GLU A 186 -0.22 0.65 5.08
N ARG A 187 -0.74 0.69 6.30
CA ARG A 187 -0.71 1.84 7.23
C ARG A 187 0.58 1.88 8.05
N GLY A 188 1.55 1.02 7.75
CA GLY A 188 2.81 0.93 8.48
C GLY A 188 2.63 0.45 9.93
N ILE A 189 1.51 -0.21 10.26
CA ILE A 189 1.27 -0.76 11.61
C ILE A 189 1.77 -2.20 11.63
N ALA A 190 2.66 -2.52 12.56
CA ALA A 190 3.18 -3.86 12.73
C ALA A 190 2.05 -4.87 13.00
N SER A 191 1.93 -5.86 12.11
CA SER A 191 0.93 -6.93 12.15
C SER A 191 1.49 -8.26 12.71
N LEU A 192 2.81 -8.37 12.81
CA LEU A 192 3.51 -9.60 13.20
C LEU A 192 3.04 -10.05 14.58
N ASN A 193 2.63 -11.32 14.68
CA ASN A 193 2.16 -11.97 15.91
C ASN A 193 0.92 -11.34 16.56
N LEU A 194 0.16 -10.49 15.86
CA LEU A 194 -1.09 -9.97 16.39
C LEU A 194 -2.20 -11.02 16.31
N SER A 195 -2.94 -11.18 17.42
CA SER A 195 -4.21 -11.90 17.39
C SER A 195 -5.21 -11.13 16.53
N ARG A 196 -6.21 -11.84 15.97
CA ARG A 196 -7.26 -11.20 15.15
C ARG A 196 -7.97 -10.07 15.90
N VAL A 197 -8.21 -10.24 17.20
CA VAL A 197 -8.87 -9.24 18.05
C VAL A 197 -7.99 -8.00 18.18
N HIS A 198 -6.70 -8.16 18.50
CA HIS A 198 -5.79 -7.01 18.61
C HIS A 198 -5.61 -6.29 17.27
N ALA A 199 -5.54 -7.02 16.16
CA ALA A 199 -5.46 -6.42 14.83
C ALA A 199 -6.72 -5.60 14.50
N GLN A 200 -7.92 -6.08 14.87
CA GLN A 200 -9.17 -5.32 14.73
C GLN A 200 -9.16 -4.05 15.58
N THR A 201 -8.75 -4.15 16.85
CA THR A 201 -8.63 -3.00 17.75
C THR A 201 -7.69 -1.95 17.18
N ARG A 202 -6.51 -2.35 16.69
CA ARG A 202 -5.54 -1.43 16.08
C ARG A 202 -6.11 -0.71 14.86
N LEU A 203 -6.83 -1.44 13.99
CA LEU A 203 -7.46 -0.82 12.83
C LEU A 203 -8.58 0.14 13.24
N SER A 204 -9.40 -0.21 14.24
CA SER A 204 -10.43 0.70 14.76
C SER A 204 -9.81 1.98 15.31
N GLN A 205 -8.78 1.86 16.14
CA GLN A 205 -8.06 3.02 16.69
C GLN A 205 -7.49 3.92 15.59
N TRP A 206 -6.93 3.33 14.53
CA TRP A 206 -6.47 4.08 13.36
C TRP A 206 -7.63 4.85 12.70
N LEU A 207 -8.72 4.15 12.39
CA LEU A 207 -9.87 4.73 11.70
C LEU A 207 -10.52 5.84 12.53
N ASP A 208 -10.63 5.65 13.84
CA ASP A 208 -11.13 6.65 14.78
C ASP A 208 -10.26 7.91 14.79
N ALA A 209 -8.94 7.76 14.64
CA ALA A 209 -7.98 8.88 14.63
C ALA A 209 -7.94 9.67 13.30
N VAL A 210 -8.51 9.13 12.22
CA VAL A 210 -8.53 9.76 10.88
C VAL A 210 -9.93 10.12 10.38
N LYS A 211 -11.01 9.68 11.05
CA LYS A 211 -12.39 9.83 10.54
C LYS A 211 -12.75 11.27 10.17
N ASP A 212 -12.33 12.25 10.96
CA ASP A 212 -12.64 13.66 10.75
C ASP A 212 -11.89 14.25 9.52
N CYS A 213 -10.72 13.69 9.20
CA CYS A 213 -9.88 14.05 8.05
C CYS A 213 -10.02 13.05 6.89
N SER A 214 -11.13 12.30 6.84
CA SER A 214 -11.39 11.30 5.80
C SER A 214 -12.52 11.71 4.86
N THR A 215 -13.12 12.90 4.98
CA THR A 215 -14.23 13.32 4.11
C THR A 215 -13.78 13.60 2.67
N GLN A 216 -12.57 14.13 2.48
CA GLN A 216 -11.96 14.40 1.17
C GLN A 216 -10.49 13.98 1.16
N VAL A 217 -9.94 13.73 -0.04
CA VAL A 217 -8.49 13.50 -0.20
C VAL A 217 -7.82 14.86 -0.40
N ASP A 218 -7.45 15.48 0.71
CA ASP A 218 -6.76 16.78 0.75
C ASP A 218 -5.39 16.66 1.45
N ASP A 219 -4.65 17.77 1.49
CA ASP A 219 -3.34 17.79 2.13
C ASP A 219 -3.42 17.50 3.63
N ASN A 220 -4.51 17.87 4.30
CA ASN A 220 -4.74 17.59 5.72
C ASN A 220 -4.89 16.08 5.96
N ALA A 221 -5.66 15.39 5.13
CA ALA A 221 -5.85 13.95 5.19
C ALA A 221 -4.52 13.18 5.03
N VAL A 222 -3.65 13.65 4.12
CA VAL A 222 -2.34 13.06 3.86
C VAL A 222 -1.38 13.32 5.03
N THR A 223 -1.30 14.56 5.51
CA THR A 223 -0.39 14.96 6.59
C THR A 223 -0.77 14.37 7.95
N ARG A 224 -2.08 14.17 8.19
CA ARG A 224 -2.59 13.46 9.39
C ARG A 224 -2.12 12.02 9.42
N ARG A 225 -2.24 11.31 8.29
CA ARG A 225 -1.85 9.90 8.19
C ARG A 225 -0.35 9.72 8.31
N LEU A 226 0.43 10.61 7.69
CA LEU A 226 1.87 10.61 7.85
C LEU A 226 2.24 10.74 9.34
N TYR A 227 1.61 11.67 10.05
CA TYR A 227 1.82 11.83 11.48
C TYR A 227 1.47 10.58 12.28
N LEU A 228 0.29 9.99 12.05
CA LEU A 228 -0.12 8.77 12.74
C LEU A 228 0.82 7.59 12.48
N ILE A 229 1.30 7.41 11.24
CA ILE A 229 2.31 6.39 10.92
C ILE A 229 3.55 6.57 11.82
N ILE A 230 3.99 7.80 12.04
CA ILE A 230 5.13 8.08 12.92
C ILE A 230 4.79 7.77 14.37
N ILE A 231 3.63 8.20 14.90
CA ILE A 231 3.26 7.91 16.30
C ILE A 231 3.16 6.41 16.55
N PHE A 232 2.44 5.67 15.70
CA PHE A 232 2.20 4.23 15.91
C PHE A 232 3.49 3.40 15.94
N ASN A 233 4.59 3.94 15.42
CA ASN A 233 5.89 3.28 15.31
C ASN A 233 7.01 3.96 16.12
N SER A 234 6.71 5.08 16.79
CA SER A 234 7.63 5.76 17.69
C SER A 234 7.42 5.27 19.13
N PRO A 235 8.45 5.30 19.98
CA PRO A 235 8.28 5.10 21.42
C PRO A 235 7.40 6.19 22.07
#